data_AF-A0A933K8V9-F1
#
_entry.id   AF-A0A933K8V9-F1
#
_cell.length_a   1.000
_cell.length_b   1.000
_cell.length_c   1.000
_cell.angle_alpha   90.00
_cell.angle_beta   90.00
_cell.angle_gamma   90.00
#
_symmetry.space_group_name_H-M   'P 1'
#
loop_
_entity.id
_entity.type
_entity.pdbx_description
1 polymer ?
#
loop_
_entity_poly.entity_id
_entity_poly.type
_entity_poly.pdbx_seq_one_letter_code
_entity_poly.pdbx_strand_id
1 'polypeptide(L)'
;MRLCKAHGVKLFIVGFLWVLVGCGSDPGGDFIVGDIKNSQLPIAGAQKKLQEAFDLFKNGAYTQAREGFLKVLGDQPSPTDRAEALAGVGFCDVRLKGSQDGIAEFEQALATDSKNQDARVGLAGALISRGSP
;
A
#
# COMPACT_ATOMS: atom_id res chain seq x y z
N MET A 1 6.85 -14.89 -58.66
CA MET A 1 6.26 -14.72 -57.32
C MET A 1 6.39 -16.03 -56.56
N ARG A 2 6.68 -15.93 -55.27
CA ARG A 2 7.28 -16.97 -54.41
C ARG A 2 6.30 -18.11 -54.08
N LEU A 3 6.86 -19.32 -54.01
CA LEU A 3 6.21 -20.56 -53.57
C LEU A 3 5.55 -20.40 -52.19
N CYS A 4 4.30 -20.83 -52.07
CA CYS A 4 3.60 -21.03 -50.81
C CYS A 4 4.28 -22.14 -49.99
N LYS A 5 4.87 -21.76 -48.85
CA LYS A 5 5.44 -22.70 -47.89
C LYS A 5 4.31 -23.21 -46.99
N ALA A 6 3.86 -24.44 -47.27
CA ALA A 6 3.00 -25.21 -46.40
C ALA A 6 3.82 -25.79 -45.23
N HIS A 7 3.62 -25.30 -44.01
CA HIS A 7 4.12 -25.93 -42.79
C HIS A 7 2.98 -26.10 -41.77
N GLY A 8 2.45 -27.33 -41.77
CA GLY A 8 2.25 -28.15 -40.58
C GLY A 8 1.49 -27.55 -39.41
N VAL A 9 0.18 -27.65 -39.44
CA VAL A 9 -0.68 -27.66 -38.25
C VAL A 9 -0.32 -28.91 -37.44
N LYS A 10 0.49 -28.75 -36.38
CA LYS A 10 0.63 -29.77 -35.33
C LYS A 10 -0.41 -29.48 -34.24
N LEU A 11 -1.57 -30.08 -34.49
CA LEU A 11 -2.65 -30.33 -33.57
C LEU A 11 -2.11 -31.14 -32.37
N PHE A 12 -1.76 -30.49 -31.26
CA PHE A 12 -1.50 -31.17 -29.99
C PHE A 12 -2.79 -31.20 -29.18
N ILE A 13 -3.52 -32.29 -29.38
CA ILE A 13 -4.69 -32.72 -28.62
C ILE A 13 -4.25 -33.07 -27.20
N VAL A 14 -4.92 -32.42 -26.24
CA VAL A 14 -5.44 -32.98 -24.98
C VAL A 14 -4.46 -33.72 -24.07
N GLY A 15 -4.30 -33.20 -22.86
CA GLY A 15 -4.00 -34.03 -21.71
C GLY A 15 -3.37 -33.30 -20.54
N PHE A 16 -4.16 -32.59 -19.74
CA PHE A 16 -3.97 -32.60 -18.29
C PHE A 16 -5.24 -32.09 -17.58
N LEU A 17 -6.18 -33.01 -17.38
CA LEU A 17 -7.24 -32.89 -16.38
C LEU A 17 -6.80 -33.74 -15.18
N TRP A 18 -7.13 -33.25 -13.97
CA TRP A 18 -6.80 -33.75 -12.60
C TRP A 18 -5.57 -33.05 -11.99
N VAL A 19 -5.68 -32.35 -10.86
CA VAL A 19 -6.23 -32.81 -9.58
C VAL A 19 -6.88 -31.68 -8.77
N LEU A 20 -8.11 -31.96 -8.33
CA LEU A 20 -8.77 -31.68 -7.04
C LEU A 20 -8.21 -30.58 -6.11
N VAL A 21 -9.12 -29.65 -5.77
CA VAL A 21 -9.43 -29.14 -4.41
C VAL A 21 -8.24 -29.09 -3.45
N GLY A 22 -7.53 -27.96 -3.47
CA GLY A 22 -6.79 -27.46 -2.32
C GLY A 22 -7.69 -26.51 -1.53
N CYS A 23 -8.15 -26.95 -0.37
CA CYS A 23 -8.82 -26.11 0.63
C CYS A 23 -7.79 -25.18 1.29
N GLY A 24 -8.14 -23.90 1.38
CA GLY A 24 -7.85 -23.08 2.56
C GLY A 24 -6.42 -22.60 2.74
N SER A 25 -6.17 -21.38 2.26
CA SER A 25 -5.79 -20.24 3.12
C SER A 25 -5.51 -19.04 2.23
N ASP A 26 -6.49 -18.14 2.08
CA ASP A 26 -6.24 -16.79 1.60
C ASP A 26 -5.41 -16.06 2.67
N PRO A 27 -4.14 -15.68 2.42
CA PRO A 27 -3.52 -14.65 3.21
C PRO A 27 -4.16 -13.34 2.75
N GLY A 28 -5.25 -12.97 3.40
CA GLY A 28 -5.72 -11.59 3.39
C GLY A 28 -4.57 -10.70 3.88
N GLY A 29 -4.05 -9.86 3.00
CA GLY A 29 -3.05 -8.86 3.35
C GLY A 29 -1.83 -8.79 2.44
N ASP A 30 -1.99 -8.92 1.12
CA ASP A 30 -0.98 -8.39 0.19
C ASP A 30 -1.03 -6.85 0.26
N PHE A 31 -0.36 -6.29 1.25
CA PHE A 31 0.14 -4.92 1.16
C PHE A 31 1.21 -4.97 0.06
N ILE A 32 0.76 -4.82 -1.19
CA ILE A 32 1.58 -4.49 -2.32
C ILE A 32 2.28 -3.17 -1.99
N VAL A 33 3.43 -3.25 -1.31
CA VAL A 33 4.48 -2.23 -1.43
C VAL A 33 4.90 -2.32 -2.89
N GLY A 34 4.16 -1.62 -3.74
CA GLY A 34 4.48 -1.48 -5.15
C GLY A 34 5.87 -0.89 -5.22
N ASP A 35 6.79 -1.66 -5.78
CA ASP A 35 8.10 -1.19 -6.19
C ASP A 35 7.98 0.11 -7.00
N ILE A 36 8.23 1.26 -6.35
CA ILE A 36 8.70 2.47 -7.02
C ILE A 36 10.12 2.73 -6.55
N LYS A 37 11.00 1.76 -6.82
CA LYS A 37 12.44 2.00 -6.88
C LYS A 37 12.76 2.66 -8.22
N ASN A 38 12.44 3.94 -8.38
CA ASN A 38 13.12 4.74 -9.39
C ASN A 38 13.22 6.21 -8.97
N SER A 39 14.37 6.58 -8.44
CA SER A 39 15.25 7.62 -8.99
C SER A 39 16.10 8.19 -7.85
N GLN A 40 17.39 7.85 -7.86
CA GLN A 40 18.44 8.63 -7.20
C GLN A 40 18.18 10.12 -7.39
N LEU A 41 17.90 10.83 -6.30
CA LEU A 41 18.04 12.27 -5.98
C LEU A 41 17.62 12.38 -4.48
N PRO A 42 17.71 13.51 -3.74
CA PRO A 42 17.92 13.51 -2.27
C PRO A 42 16.75 13.04 -1.37
N ILE A 43 15.82 12.25 -1.89
CA ILE A 43 14.70 11.58 -1.20
C ILE A 43 15.10 10.39 -0.29
N ALA A 44 16.37 9.96 -0.29
CA ALA A 44 16.80 8.80 0.50
C ALA A 44 16.52 8.93 2.01
N GLY A 45 16.50 10.15 2.55
CA GLY A 45 16.24 10.39 3.96
C GLY A 45 14.77 10.22 4.36
N ALA A 46 13.86 10.84 3.62
CA ALA A 46 12.42 10.79 3.92
C ALA A 46 11.87 9.38 3.70
N GLN A 47 12.19 8.75 2.56
CA GLN A 47 11.73 7.39 2.27
C GLN A 47 12.27 6.37 3.27
N LYS A 48 13.54 6.48 3.68
CA LYS A 48 14.08 5.59 4.71
C LYS A 48 13.36 5.76 6.05
N LYS A 49 13.11 7.00 6.48
CA LYS A 49 12.36 7.29 7.71
C LYS A 49 10.91 6.80 7.65
N LEU A 50 10.27 6.94 6.48
CA LEU A 50 8.94 6.38 6.21
C LEU A 50 8.97 4.86 6.36
N GLN A 51 9.92 4.19 5.74
CA GLN A 51 10.07 2.74 5.85
C GLN A 51 10.25 2.29 7.30
N GLU A 52 11.14 2.94 8.06
CA GLU A 52 11.35 2.66 9.49
C GLU A 52 10.07 2.85 10.31
N ALA A 53 9.31 3.91 10.04
CA ALA A 53 8.02 4.17 10.70
C ALA A 53 6.96 3.11 10.34
N PHE A 54 6.91 2.67 9.09
CA PHE A 54 6.03 1.57 8.65
C PHE A 54 6.44 0.23 9.26
N ASP A 55 7.72 -0.04 9.44
CA ASP A 55 8.19 -1.26 10.11
C ASP A 55 7.79 -1.26 11.59
N LEU A 56 7.92 -0.12 12.27
CA LEU A 56 7.40 0.06 13.64
C LEU A 56 5.89 -0.16 13.69
N PHE A 57 5.14 0.37 12.71
CA PHE A 57 3.70 0.20 12.62
C PHE A 57 3.31 -1.28 12.47
N LYS A 58 3.98 -2.01 11.57
CA LYS A 58 3.78 -3.46 11.36
C LYS A 58 4.07 -4.26 12.61
N ASN A 59 5.05 -3.84 13.40
CA ASN A 59 5.40 -4.46 14.68
C ASN A 59 4.46 -4.08 15.84
N GLY A 60 3.41 -3.29 15.58
CA GLY A 60 2.45 -2.87 16.61
C GLY A 60 2.95 -1.71 17.49
N ALA A 61 4.13 -1.16 17.21
CA ALA A 61 4.70 -0.04 17.94
C ALA A 61 4.11 1.30 17.46
N TYR A 62 2.78 1.45 17.57
CA TYR A 62 2.03 2.54 16.94
C TYR A 62 2.45 3.94 17.42
N THR A 63 2.77 4.11 18.71
CA THR A 63 3.26 5.40 19.23
C THR A 63 4.60 5.79 18.61
N GLN A 64 5.54 4.85 18.53
CA GLN A 64 6.87 5.09 17.93
C GLN A 64 6.77 5.31 16.42
N ALA A 65 5.92 4.53 15.75
CA ALA A 65 5.62 4.71 14.32
C ALA A 65 5.07 6.12 14.05
N ARG A 66 4.10 6.57 14.85
CA ARG A 66 3.52 7.91 14.76
C ARG A 66 4.56 9.00 14.90
N GLU A 67 5.46 8.90 15.88
CA GLU A 67 6.57 9.83 16.04
C GLU A 67 7.52 9.83 14.82
N GLY A 68 7.78 8.64 14.24
CA GLY A 68 8.55 8.49 13.01
C GLY A 68 7.93 9.25 11.84
N PHE A 69 6.63 9.07 11.61
CA PHE A 69 5.91 9.80 10.55
C PHE A 69 5.90 11.31 10.78
N LEU A 70 5.70 11.77 12.03
CA LEU A 70 5.74 13.21 12.35
C LEU A 70 7.11 13.84 12.10
N LYS A 71 8.21 13.09 12.32
CA LYS A 71 9.56 13.55 11.97
C LYS A 71 9.70 13.76 10.46
N VAL A 72 9.16 12.85 9.64
CA VAL A 72 9.14 13.01 8.18
C VAL A 72 8.42 14.29 7.79
N LEU A 73 7.26 14.57 8.40
CA LEU A 73 6.49 15.80 8.14
C LEU A 73 7.23 17.09 8.54
N GLY A 74 8.08 17.02 9.57
CA GLY A 74 8.92 18.13 10.02
C GLY A 74 10.05 18.51 9.06
N ASP A 75 10.53 17.55 8.26
CA ASP A 75 11.69 17.72 7.37
C ASP A 75 11.33 18.30 5.98
N GLN A 76 10.14 18.91 5.83
CA GLN A 76 9.61 19.42 4.56
C GLN A 76 9.69 18.39 3.41
N PRO A 77 8.99 17.25 3.55
CA PRO A 77 9.07 16.16 2.59
C PRO A 77 8.42 16.53 1.25
N SER A 78 8.68 15.73 0.21
CA SER A 78 7.97 15.85 -1.07
C SER A 78 6.45 15.68 -0.86
N PRO A 79 5.59 16.18 -1.76
CA PRO A 79 4.14 16.00 -1.62
C PRO A 79 3.72 14.53 -1.48
N THR A 80 4.38 13.62 -2.21
CA THR A 80 4.13 12.17 -2.14
C THR A 80 4.52 11.62 -0.76
N ASP A 81 5.74 11.87 -0.30
CA ASP A 81 6.21 11.42 1.02
C ASP A 81 5.39 12.04 2.16
N ARG A 82 4.95 13.29 1.99
CA ARG A 82 4.05 13.98 2.93
C ARG A 82 2.71 13.26 3.03
N ALA A 83 2.11 12.90 1.90
CA ALA A 83 0.85 12.19 1.87
C ALA A 83 0.99 10.80 2.51
N GLU A 84 2.07 10.08 2.24
CA GLU A 84 2.37 8.79 2.89
C GLU A 84 2.55 8.93 4.41
N ALA A 85 3.30 9.94 4.85
CA ALA A 85 3.48 10.19 6.28
C ALA A 85 2.16 10.55 6.98
N LEU A 86 1.32 11.40 6.36
CA LEU A 86 -0.01 11.74 6.88
C LEU A 86 -0.89 10.49 6.97
N ALA A 87 -0.92 9.65 5.93
CA ALA A 87 -1.63 8.38 5.98
C ALA A 87 -1.10 7.48 7.11
N GLY A 88 0.21 7.39 7.28
CA GLY A 88 0.86 6.67 8.38
C GLY A 88 0.41 7.17 9.76
N VAL A 89 0.35 8.48 9.99
CA VAL A 89 -0.18 9.06 11.24
C VAL A 89 -1.64 8.67 11.43
N GLY A 90 -2.47 8.78 10.38
CA GLY A 90 -3.87 8.38 10.42
C GLY A 90 -4.05 6.91 10.82
N PHE A 91 -3.28 6.00 10.25
CA PHE A 91 -3.30 4.59 10.65
C PHE A 91 -2.89 4.38 12.11
N CYS A 92 -1.85 5.08 12.58
CA CYS A 92 -1.44 5.02 13.98
C CYS A 92 -2.54 5.51 14.91
N ASP A 93 -3.20 6.62 14.58
CA ASP A 93 -4.26 7.21 15.38
C ASP A 93 -5.51 6.31 15.41
N VAL A 94 -5.85 5.66 14.29
CA VAL A 94 -6.88 4.62 14.26
C VAL A 94 -6.55 3.46 15.20
N ARG A 95 -5.29 3.00 15.23
CA ARG A 95 -4.86 1.89 16.09
C ARG A 95 -4.78 2.25 17.57
N LEU A 96 -4.44 3.50 17.88
CA LEU A 96 -4.24 3.96 19.26
C LEU A 96 -5.52 4.43 19.94
N LYS A 97 -6.38 5.15 19.22
CA LYS A 97 -7.52 5.88 19.78
C LYS A 97 -8.86 5.40 19.24
N GLY A 98 -8.87 4.94 17.99
CA GLY A 98 -10.04 4.36 17.34
C GLY A 98 -10.31 4.97 15.96
N SER A 99 -11.25 4.37 15.23
CA SER A 99 -11.44 4.63 13.80
C SER A 99 -11.75 6.08 13.41
N GLN A 100 -12.22 6.91 14.33
CA GLN A 100 -12.53 8.31 14.03
C GLN A 100 -11.30 9.22 14.06
N ASP A 101 -10.26 8.84 14.81
CA ASP A 101 -9.11 9.70 15.12
C ASP A 101 -8.11 9.88 13.98
N GLY A 102 -8.17 9.08 12.91
CA GLY A 102 -7.27 9.20 11.76
C GLY A 102 -7.92 9.78 10.50
N ILE A 103 -9.22 10.10 10.55
CA ILE A 103 -9.98 10.55 9.36
C ILE A 103 -9.40 11.85 8.81
N ALA A 104 -9.11 12.82 9.67
CA ALA A 104 -8.60 14.12 9.27
C ALA A 104 -7.23 14.01 8.58
N GLU A 105 -6.38 13.11 9.05
CA GLU A 105 -5.06 12.85 8.49
C GLU A 105 -5.16 12.18 7.12
N PHE A 106 -6.09 11.24 6.94
CA PHE A 106 -6.33 10.64 5.62
C PHE A 106 -6.90 11.66 4.62
N GLU A 107 -7.81 12.52 5.05
CA GLU A 107 -8.34 13.59 4.20
C GLU A 107 -7.24 14.58 3.79
N GLN A 108 -6.36 14.96 4.71
CA GLN A 108 -5.19 15.80 4.41
C GLN A 108 -4.19 15.11 3.47
N ALA A 109 -3.98 13.79 3.64
CA ALA A 109 -3.14 13.02 2.74
C ALA A 109 -3.70 13.05 1.30
N LEU A 110 -5.01 12.88 1.12
CA LEU A 110 -5.67 12.95 -0.19
C LEU A 110 -5.75 14.36 -0.78
N ALA A 111 -5.80 15.38 0.07
CA ALA A 111 -5.68 16.77 -0.37
C ALA A 111 -4.26 17.08 -0.88
N THR A 112 -3.25 16.42 -0.30
CA THR A 112 -1.84 16.57 -0.70
C THR A 112 -1.53 15.74 -1.96
N ASP A 113 -1.96 14.48 -1.98
CA ASP A 113 -1.85 13.57 -3.11
C ASP A 113 -3.13 12.74 -3.24
N SER A 114 -3.99 13.13 -4.18
CA SER A 114 -5.27 12.48 -4.43
C SER A 114 -5.16 11.04 -4.93
N LYS A 115 -3.97 10.61 -5.36
CA LYS A 115 -3.71 9.24 -5.82
C LYS A 115 -3.17 8.34 -4.72
N ASN A 116 -2.91 8.86 -3.51
CA ASN A 116 -2.40 8.08 -2.40
C ASN A 116 -3.38 6.94 -2.04
N GLN A 117 -2.99 5.71 -2.34
CA GLN A 117 -3.86 4.53 -2.17
C GLN A 117 -4.07 4.21 -0.69
N ASP A 118 -3.03 4.34 0.12
CA ASP A 118 -3.05 4.09 1.57
C ASP A 118 -4.05 4.99 2.28
N ALA A 119 -4.06 6.28 1.96
CA ALA A 119 -5.01 7.24 2.52
C ALA A 119 -6.46 6.93 2.11
N ARG A 120 -6.70 6.48 0.86
CA ARG A 120 -8.04 6.06 0.41
C ARG A 120 -8.53 4.83 1.17
N VAL A 121 -7.67 3.84 1.35
CA VAL A 121 -8.00 2.61 2.09
C VAL A 121 -8.23 2.91 3.57
N GLY A 122 -7.35 3.71 4.18
CA GLY A 122 -7.46 4.15 5.56
C GLY A 122 -8.76 4.91 5.82
N LEU A 123 -9.08 5.90 4.97
CA LEU A 123 -10.33 6.66 5.07
C LEU A 123 -11.55 5.76 4.90
N ALA A 124 -11.56 4.87 3.90
CA ALA A 124 -12.68 3.95 3.70
C ALA A 124 -12.90 3.05 4.93
N GLY A 125 -11.83 2.44 5.47
CA GLY A 125 -11.91 1.59 6.65
C GLY A 125 -12.37 2.35 7.91
N ALA A 126 -11.87 3.57 8.10
CA ALA A 126 -12.29 4.46 9.18
C ALA A 126 -13.78 4.83 9.09
N LEU A 127 -14.27 5.18 7.89
CA LEU A 127 -15.66 5.55 7.67
C LEU A 127 -16.63 4.36 7.85
N ILE A 128 -16.27 3.17 7.37
CA ILE A 128 -17.06 1.95 7.57
C ILE A 128 -17.20 1.64 9.06
N SER A 129 -16.08 1.71 9.79
CA SER A 129 -16.06 1.45 11.23
C SER A 129 -16.88 2.48 12.02
N ARG A 130 -16.84 3.76 11.61
CA ARG A 130 -17.65 4.83 12.22
C ARG A 130 -19.15 4.64 11.98
N GLY A 131 -19.52 4.10 10.82
CA GLY A 131 -20.92 3.86 10.44
C GLY A 131 -21.52 2.56 10.97
N SER A 132 -20.71 1.70 11.59
CA SER A 132 -21.17 0.45 12.20
C SER A 132 -21.64 0.75 13.65
N PRO A 133 -22.94 0.62 13.95
CA PRO A 133 -23.50 0.90 15.29
C PRO A 133 -23.15 -0.18 16.32
#